data_AF-A0A377BSK2-F1
#
_entry.id   AF-A0A377BSK2-F1
#
_cell.length_a   1.000
_cell.length_b   1.000
_cell.length_c   1.000
_cell.angle_alpha   90.00
_cell.angle_beta   90.00
_cell.angle_gamma   90.00
#
_symmetry.space_group_name_H-M   'P 1'
#
loop_
_entity.id
_entity.type
_entity.pdbx_description
1 polymer ?
#
loop_
_entity_poly.entity_id
_entity_poly.type
_entity_poly.pdbx_seq_one_letter_code
_entity_poly.pdbx_strand_id
1 'polypeptide(L)'
;MLGMHGVRSTNYILQEADLLIVLGARFDDRAIGKTEQFCPNAKIIHVDIDRAELGKIKQPHVAIQADVDDVLAQLIPLVEAQPRAEWHQLVVDLQREFPCPIPKRAIR
;
A
#
# COMPACT_ATOMS: atom_id res chain seq x y z
N MET A 1 -7.94 -5.97 1.83
CA MET A 1 -6.82 -6.85 1.43
C MET A 1 -6.53 -6.58 -0.04
N LEU A 2 -5.27 -6.46 -0.43
CA LEU A 2 -4.83 -6.29 -1.82
C LEU A 2 -4.29 -7.62 -2.38
N GLY A 3 -4.18 -7.73 -3.70
CA GLY A 3 -3.59 -8.89 -4.37
C GLY A 3 -4.60 -9.83 -5.02
N MET A 4 -4.18 -11.07 -5.31
CA MET A 4 -4.92 -12.03 -6.16
C MET A 4 -6.32 -12.40 -5.64
N HIS A 5 -6.51 -12.39 -4.32
CA HIS A 5 -7.81 -12.56 -3.66
C HIS A 5 -8.25 -11.30 -2.90
N GLY A 6 -7.63 -10.17 -3.22
CA GLY A 6 -7.93 -8.87 -2.64
C GLY A 6 -9.24 -8.27 -3.16
N VAL A 7 -9.64 -7.16 -2.54
CA VAL A 7 -10.79 -6.38 -2.99
C VAL A 7 -10.42 -5.67 -4.29
N ARG A 8 -11.28 -5.81 -5.32
CA ARG A 8 -11.02 -5.24 -6.64
C ARG A 8 -10.80 -3.72 -6.62
N SER A 9 -11.59 -2.98 -5.84
CA SER A 9 -11.38 -1.53 -5.66
C SER A 9 -9.99 -1.20 -5.11
N THR A 10 -9.49 -1.97 -4.13
CA THR A 10 -8.14 -1.75 -3.58
C THR A 10 -7.05 -1.92 -4.63
N ASN A 11 -7.17 -2.92 -5.51
CA ASN A 11 -6.17 -3.14 -6.56
C ASN A 11 -6.16 -1.98 -7.59
N TYR A 12 -7.33 -1.41 -7.93
CA TYR A 12 -7.39 -0.21 -8.78
C TYR A 12 -6.83 1.02 -8.09
N ILE A 13 -7.20 1.25 -6.82
CA ILE A 13 -6.67 2.37 -6.03
C ILE A 13 -5.13 2.33 -6.00
N LEU A 14 -4.53 1.15 -5.82
CA LEU A 14 -3.08 1.00 -5.83
C LEU A 14 -2.45 1.34 -7.19
N GLN A 15 -3.11 1.01 -8.30
CA GLN A 15 -2.62 1.34 -9.65
C GLN A 15 -2.59 2.86 -9.90
N GLU A 16 -3.52 3.60 -9.30
CA GLU A 16 -3.62 5.06 -9.39
C GLU A 16 -2.70 5.79 -8.40
N ALA A 17 -2.09 5.09 -7.43
CA ALA A 17 -1.23 5.71 -6.44
C ALA A 17 0.08 6.22 -7.06
N ASP A 18 0.51 7.41 -6.64
CA ASP A 18 1.78 8.04 -7.02
C ASP A 18 2.91 7.76 -6.00
N LEU A 19 2.55 7.35 -4.78
CA LEU A 19 3.46 6.97 -3.71
C LEU A 19 2.92 5.76 -2.94
N LEU A 20 3.75 4.73 -2.81
CA LEU A 20 3.54 3.60 -1.91
C LEU A 20 4.43 3.75 -0.68
N ILE A 21 3.81 3.70 0.49
CA ILE A 21 4.50 3.64 1.78
C ILE A 21 4.33 2.23 2.32
N VAL A 22 5.40 1.43 2.26
CA VAL A 22 5.41 0.02 2.64
C VAL A 22 6.10 -0.12 3.99
N LEU A 23 5.32 -0.47 5.02
CA LEU A 23 5.77 -0.55 6.40
C LEU A 23 5.68 -1.99 6.88
N GLY A 24 6.82 -2.66 7.11
CA GLY A 24 6.88 -4.03 7.65
C GLY A 24 6.22 -5.09 6.77
N ALA A 25 5.97 -4.76 5.50
CA ALA A 25 5.37 -5.67 4.53
C ALA A 25 6.41 -6.08 3.49
N ARG A 26 6.38 -7.37 3.15
CA ARG A 26 7.23 -7.95 2.12
C ARG A 26 6.45 -8.05 0.83
N PHE A 27 7.14 -7.80 -0.27
CA PHE A 27 6.56 -7.83 -1.59
C PHE A 27 6.36 -9.28 -2.07
N ASP A 28 5.32 -9.96 -1.55
CA ASP A 28 5.00 -11.35 -1.91
C ASP A 28 4.39 -11.46 -3.31
N ASP A 29 4.73 -12.53 -4.04
CA ASP A 29 4.28 -12.77 -5.42
C ASP A 29 2.75 -12.89 -5.52
N ARG A 30 2.08 -13.39 -4.47
CA ARG A 30 0.60 -13.49 -4.41
C ARG A 30 -0.08 -12.15 -4.18
N ALA A 31 0.62 -11.19 -3.60
CA ALA A 31 0.10 -9.85 -3.34
C ALA A 31 0.22 -8.92 -4.56
N ILE A 32 1.20 -9.17 -5.43
CA ILE A 32 1.66 -8.20 -6.44
C ILE A 32 1.35 -8.67 -7.86
N GLY A 33 1.30 -9.99 -8.08
CA GLY A 33 1.18 -10.56 -9.42
C GLY A 33 2.45 -10.28 -10.24
N LYS A 34 2.33 -9.58 -11.37
CA LYS A 34 3.48 -9.18 -12.18
C LYS A 34 4.14 -7.93 -11.59
N THR A 35 5.33 -8.06 -11.02
CA THR A 35 6.07 -6.99 -10.35
C THR A 35 6.24 -5.73 -11.21
N GLU A 36 6.48 -5.89 -12.51
CA GLU A 36 6.65 -4.79 -13.47
C GLU A 36 5.36 -3.97 -13.67
N GLN A 37 4.20 -4.59 -13.48
CA GLN A 37 2.88 -3.97 -13.67
C GLN A 37 2.26 -3.49 -12.36
N PHE A 38 2.86 -3.81 -11.22
CA PHE A 38 2.32 -3.43 -9.93
C PHE A 38 2.68 -1.98 -9.63
N CYS A 39 1.69 -1.09 -9.64
CA CYS A 39 1.87 0.35 -9.33
C CYS A 39 3.01 0.97 -10.16
N PRO A 40 2.86 1.05 -11.50
CA PRO A 40 3.94 1.42 -12.42
C PRO A 40 4.39 2.87 -12.26
N ASN A 41 3.47 3.76 -11.85
CA ASN A 41 3.72 5.19 -11.68
C ASN A 41 4.13 5.57 -10.25
N ALA A 42 4.08 4.62 -9.32
CA ALA A 42 4.27 4.91 -7.90
C ALA A 42 5.75 4.94 -7.51
N LYS A 43 6.15 6.01 -6.81
CA LYS A 43 7.38 6.01 -5.99
C LYS A 43 7.18 5.08 -4.81
N ILE A 44 8.26 4.51 -4.28
CA ILE A 44 8.20 3.51 -3.20
C ILE A 44 9.10 3.92 -2.06
N ILE A 45 8.52 4.00 -0.86
CA ILE A 45 9.24 4.04 0.41
C ILE A 45 9.02 2.66 1.05
N HIS A 46 10.11 1.97 1.39
CA HIS A 46 10.06 0.64 2.00
C HIS A 46 10.83 0.65 3.33
N VAL A 47 10.11 0.38 4.41
CA VAL A 47 10.63 0.20 5.76
C VAL A 47 10.50 -1.26 6.15
N ASP A 48 11.63 -1.91 6.40
CA ASP A 48 11.68 -3.30 6.88
C ASP A 48 12.87 -3.48 7.82
N ILE A 49 12.71 -4.28 8.87
CA ILE A 49 13.80 -4.58 9.81
C ILE A 49 14.84 -5.51 9.17
N ASP A 50 14.42 -6.33 8.21
CA ASP A 50 15.24 -7.29 7.49
C ASP A 50 15.86 -6.68 6.22
N ARG A 51 17.17 -6.48 6.24
CA ARG A 51 17.94 -5.95 5.11
C ARG A 51 17.74 -6.78 3.84
N ALA A 52 17.54 -8.09 3.96
CA ALA A 52 17.45 -8.98 2.81
C ALA A 52 16.16 -8.77 1.99
N GLU A 53 15.13 -8.14 2.57
CA GLU A 53 13.86 -7.89 1.90
C GLU A 53 13.83 -6.54 1.16
N LEU A 54 14.66 -5.58 1.57
CA LEU A 54 14.78 -4.28 0.92
C LEU A 54 15.36 -4.42 -0.49
N GLY A 55 14.58 -4.08 -1.51
CA GLY A 55 15.00 -4.16 -2.92
C GLY A 55 15.03 -5.57 -3.51
N LYS A 56 14.56 -6.59 -2.78
CA LYS A 56 14.55 -8.00 -3.22
C LYS A 56 13.64 -8.25 -4.42
N ILE A 57 12.43 -7.69 -4.39
CA ILE A 57 11.40 -7.90 -5.42
C ILE A 57 11.18 -6.63 -6.24
N LYS A 58 11.04 -5.48 -5.57
CA LYS A 58 10.89 -4.19 -6.23
C LYS A 58 11.87 -3.20 -5.62
N GLN A 59 12.57 -2.46 -6.48
CA GLN A 59 13.54 -1.46 -6.03
C GLN A 59 12.82 -0.25 -5.44
N PRO A 60 13.00 0.05 -4.13
CA PRO A 60 12.40 1.23 -3.52
C PRO A 60 13.18 2.49 -3.92
N HIS A 61 12.51 3.63 -3.90
CA HIS A 61 13.14 4.94 -4.06
C HIS A 61 13.81 5.38 -2.76
N VAL A 62 13.22 5.00 -1.62
CA VAL A 62 13.78 5.18 -0.28
C VAL A 62 13.65 3.86 0.48
N ALA A 63 14.76 3.33 0.98
CA ALA A 63 14.79 2.13 1.81
C ALA A 63 15.27 2.48 3.22
N ILE A 64 14.53 2.07 4.24
CA ILE A 64 14.87 2.30 5.65
C ILE A 64 14.95 0.94 6.34
N GLN A 65 16.14 0.60 6.84
CA GLN A 65 16.35 -0.62 7.62
C GLN A 65 16.25 -0.30 9.12
N ALA A 66 15.07 -0.50 9.72
CA ALA A 66 14.82 -0.26 11.14
C ALA A 66 13.51 -0.91 11.58
N ASP A 67 13.25 -0.89 12.89
CA ASP A 67 11.92 -1.17 13.43
C ASP A 67 10.92 -0.10 12.95
N VAL A 68 9.74 -0.54 12.53
CA VAL A 68 8.70 0.35 11.97
C VAL A 68 8.18 1.33 13.04
N ASP A 69 8.09 0.91 14.30
CA ASP A 69 7.61 1.78 15.38
C ASP A 69 8.58 2.94 15.61
N ASP A 70 9.89 2.66 15.63
CA ASP A 70 10.93 3.69 15.78
C ASP A 70 10.94 4.69 14.61
N VAL A 71 10.71 4.18 13.39
CA VAL A 71 10.63 5.02 12.19
C VAL A 71 9.39 5.90 12.22
N LEU A 72 8.22 5.35 12.58
CA LEU A 72 6.98 6.11 12.66
C LEU A 72 7.05 7.18 13.76
N ALA A 73 7.64 6.86 14.91
CA ALA A 73 7.83 7.82 16.01
C ALA A 73 8.62 9.07 15.57
N GLN A 74 9.61 8.90 14.68
CA GLN A 74 10.42 9.99 14.14
C GLN A 74 9.78 10.66 12.91
N LEU A 75 9.09 9.90 12.07
CA LEU A 75 8.52 10.38 10.81
C LEU A 75 7.24 11.19 11.04
N ILE A 76 6.31 10.71 11.87
CA ILE A 76 4.99 11.34 12.07
C ILE A 76 5.08 12.82 12.45
N PRO A 77 5.97 13.26 13.38
CA PRO A 77 6.10 14.68 13.72
C PRO A 77 6.57 15.58 12.57
N LEU A 78 7.20 15.02 11.55
CA LEU A 78 7.72 15.74 10.38
C LEU A 78 6.72 15.81 9.23
N VAL A 79 5.64 15.02 9.28
CA VAL A 79 4.64 14.96 8.21
C VAL A 79 3.53 15.96 8.48
N GLU A 80 3.37 16.91 7.56
CA GLU A 80 2.27 17.85 7.59
C GLU A 80 0.95 17.20 7.18
N ALA A 81 -0.12 17.50 7.91
CA ALA A 81 -1.46 17.08 7.54
C ALA A 81 -1.93 17.88 6.31
N GLN A 82 -2.03 17.19 5.16
CA GLN A 82 -2.54 17.77 3.92
C GLN A 82 -3.85 17.07 3.50
N PRO A 83 -4.96 17.83 3.34
CA PRO A 83 -6.20 17.26 2.85
C PRO A 83 -6.05 16.91 1.36
N ARG A 84 -6.21 15.63 1.03
CA ARG A 84 -6.12 15.13 -0.36
C ARG A 84 -7.51 14.87 -0.92
N ALA A 85 -8.35 15.90 -0.98
CA ALA A 85 -9.78 15.76 -1.26
C ALA A 85 -10.07 15.01 -2.57
N GLU A 86 -9.35 15.34 -3.65
CA GLU A 86 -9.49 14.67 -4.95
C GLU A 86 -9.14 13.17 -4.87
N TRP A 87 -8.05 12.83 -4.18
CA TRP A 87 -7.66 11.44 -3.95
C TRP A 87 -8.71 10.68 -3.13
N HIS A 88 -9.21 11.29 -2.06
CA HIS A 88 -10.27 10.69 -1.24
C HIS A 88 -11.55 10.45 -2.04
N GLN A 89 -11.90 11.37 -2.94
CA GLN A 89 -13.06 11.22 -3.83
C GLN A 89 -12.86 10.05 -4.79
N LEU A 90 -11.70 9.95 -5.45
CA LEU A 90 -11.36 8.81 -6.31
C LEU A 90 -11.46 7.46 -5.57
N VAL A 91 -10.92 7.40 -4.35
CA VAL A 91 -11.00 6.20 -3.50
C VAL A 91 -12.45 5.80 -3.23
N VAL A 92 -13.29 6.77 -2.87
CA VAL A 92 -14.72 6.53 -2.60
C VAL A 92 -15.44 6.06 -3.87
N ASP A 93 -15.17 6.66 -5.02
CA ASP A 93 -15.82 6.31 -6.28
C ASP A 93 -15.44 4.89 -6.72
N LEU A 94 -14.15 4.52 -6.64
CA LEU A 94 -13.69 3.16 -6.94
C LEU A 94 -14.28 2.12 -5.97
N GLN A 95 -14.45 2.47 -4.69
CA GLN A 95 -15.09 1.59 -3.71
C GLN A 95 -16.59 1.39 -3.97
N ARG A 96 -17.28 2.42 -4.50
CA ARG A 96 -18.69 2.32 -4.90
C ARG A 96 -18.87 1.50 -6.18
N GLU A 97 -17.98 1.67 -7.15
CA GLU A 97 -18.01 0.92 -8.41
C GLU A 97 -17.68 -0.57 -8.19
N PHE A 98 -16.70 -0.86 -7.33
CA PHE A 98 -16.28 -2.23 -7.01
C PHE A 98 -16.43 -2.53 -5.51
N PRO A 99 -17.67 -2.70 -5.02
CA PRO A 99 -17.92 -2.95 -3.61
C PRO A 99 -17.34 -4.30 -3.18
N CYS A 100 -16.79 -4.35 -1.97
CA CYS A 100 -16.37 -5.61 -1.37
C CYS A 100 -17.63 -6.39 -0.94
N PRO A 101 -17.86 -7.63 -1.41
CA PRO A 101 -18.88 -8.49 -0.85
C PRO A 101 -18.41 -8.95 0.54
N ILE A 102 -18.70 -8.15 1.57
CA ILE A 102 -18.58 -8.61 2.95
C ILE A 102 -19.75 -9.58 3.16
N PRO A 103 -19.53 -10.87 3.51
CA PRO A 103 -20.62 -11.69 3.96
C PRO A 103 -21.22 -11.00 5.19
N LYS A 104 -22.52 -10.62 5.12
CA LYS A 104 -23.23 -10.07 6.27
C LYS A 104 -22.97 -11.02 7.43
N ARG A 105 -22.24 -10.56 8.44
CA ARG A 105 -21.99 -11.32 9.66
C ARG A 105 -23.38 -11.68 10.19
N ALA A 106 -23.77 -12.94 10.06
CA ALA A 106 -24.98 -13.45 10.67
C ALA A 106 -24.73 -13.35 12.17
N ILE A 107 -25.22 -12.29 12.79
CA ILE A 107 -25.32 -12.19 14.23
C ILE A 107 -26.28 -13.32 14.62
N ARG A 108 -25.71 -14.40 15.16
CA ARG A 108 -26.42 -15.42 15.93
C ARG A 108 -25.87 -15.38 17.34
#